data_AF-A0A520HWM6-F1
#
_entry.id   AF-A0A520HWM6-F1
#
_cell.length_a   1.000
_cell.length_b   1.000
_cell.length_c   1.000
_cell.angle_alpha   90.00
_cell.angle_beta   90.00
_cell.angle_gamma   90.00
#
_symmetry.space_group_name_H-M   'P 1'
#
loop_
_entity.id
_entity.type
_entity.pdbx_description
1 polymer ?
#
loop_
_entity_poly.entity_id
_entity_poly.type
_entity_poly.pdbx_seq_one_letter_code
_entity_poly.pdbx_strand_id
1 'polypeptide(L)'
;LEFSLSRNEVVNLLMTDELYGSPVLCIRELVQNAMDALRHRAAIFERDNAQKWTGGKVTMVHELDEHGHEVVRCTDNGIGMTQEIIENFLTNVGRSYYRSPEWEQERNSLKAKGVDFDPCAQFGIGFMSCFMLGDQIKIETRRFKGRQGEGEPLVVEINGLSGIVVIRKGDDGQDTGTTVSITGRKKPRFLDRNNDRVQLVRTLSAYVVNCEFPVRAECNIEEIKQEELINAGYSKPTSYLQSLGIKQTINIEQDLNQIHPLLDGVMIADFLVDENGELCLDNDEAAWFKPRTEGICITKKVNSEDKWYGAISQQISSDGILVLGDAGRGEIDKEWASKKIPSYELVEDTSGFDPSDFHYHANTRGILKPSLTPARITKMKFHNEDGEYLRQLLCQASGRIWDNVLHRPESQKNPQYVWSISLAQCNRYRTMFGLFWVPSESVFDCVSLPLESGGIEMQWKILKDLPEFTVIKDDGKFNNKFS
;
A
#
# COMPACT_ATOMS: atom_id res chain seq x y z
N LEU A 1 -36.65 28.39 -13.66
CA LEU A 1 -36.45 27.19 -12.83
C LEU A 1 -35.00 26.77 -13.01
N GLU A 2 -34.20 26.87 -11.94
CA GLU A 2 -32.84 26.33 -11.92
C GLU A 2 -32.85 24.97 -11.24
N PHE A 3 -31.94 24.10 -11.66
CA PHE A 3 -31.64 22.89 -10.91
C PHE A 3 -31.09 23.29 -9.54
N SER A 4 -31.66 22.72 -8.47
CA SER A 4 -31.15 22.84 -7.11
C SER A 4 -30.89 21.45 -6.54
N LEU A 5 -29.77 21.31 -5.83
CA LEU A 5 -29.35 20.06 -5.20
C LEU A 5 -29.65 20.11 -3.71
N SER A 6 -30.22 19.03 -3.16
CA SER A 6 -30.36 18.89 -1.70
C SER A 6 -28.99 18.55 -1.10
N ARG A 7 -28.41 19.49 -0.36
CA ARG A 7 -27.10 19.32 0.31
C ARG A 7 -27.08 18.07 1.18
N ASN A 8 -28.14 17.83 1.96
CA ASN A 8 -28.21 16.70 2.88
C ASN A 8 -28.30 15.37 2.14
N GLU A 9 -29.08 15.28 1.06
CA GLU A 9 -29.18 14.03 0.28
C GLU A 9 -27.88 13.72 -0.47
N VAL A 10 -27.20 14.74 -1.01
CA VAL A 10 -25.90 14.56 -1.67
C VAL A 10 -24.86 14.09 -0.66
N VAL A 11 -24.82 14.71 0.52
CA VAL A 11 -23.92 14.33 1.61
C VAL A 11 -24.22 12.91 2.11
N ASN A 12 -25.49 12.55 2.31
CA ASN A 12 -25.89 11.21 2.69
C ASN A 12 -25.48 10.19 1.63
N LEU A 13 -25.66 10.49 0.35
CA LEU A 13 -25.26 9.63 -0.77
C LEU A 13 -23.73 9.49 -0.90
N LEU A 14 -22.96 10.50 -0.49
CA LEU A 14 -21.51 10.36 -0.35
C LEU A 14 -21.14 9.50 0.86
N MET A 15 -21.95 9.51 1.92
CA MET A 15 -21.72 8.78 3.17
C MET A 15 -22.43 7.41 3.25
N THR A 16 -23.07 6.94 2.19
CA THR A 16 -23.58 5.56 2.10
C THR A 16 -22.45 4.57 1.84
N ASP A 17 -22.76 3.28 2.00
CA ASP A 17 -21.85 2.13 1.91
C ASP A 17 -21.00 2.06 0.62
N GLU A 18 -21.37 2.79 -0.43
CA GLU A 18 -20.66 2.77 -1.73
C GLU A 18 -19.42 3.70 -1.80
N LEU A 19 -19.29 4.71 -0.93
CA LEU A 19 -18.16 5.67 -0.96
C LEU A 19 -17.47 5.87 0.40
N TYR A 20 -18.22 5.96 1.50
CA TYR A 20 -17.71 6.17 2.86
C TYR A 20 -18.48 5.31 3.88
N GLY A 21 -18.43 3.98 3.76
CA GLY A 21 -19.16 3.05 4.63
C GLY A 21 -18.46 2.63 5.93
N SER A 22 -17.24 3.11 6.21
CA SER A 22 -16.43 2.60 7.34
C SER A 22 -15.57 3.69 8.01
N PRO A 23 -15.49 3.72 9.36
CA PRO A 23 -14.53 4.53 10.13
C PRO A 23 -13.07 4.44 9.64
N VAL A 24 -12.70 3.30 9.08
CA VAL A 24 -11.39 3.05 8.45
C VAL A 24 -11.06 4.06 7.36
N LEU A 25 -12.06 4.43 6.55
CA LEU A 25 -11.87 5.40 5.47
C LEU A 25 -11.54 6.79 6.02
N CYS A 26 -12.14 7.18 7.16
CA CYS A 26 -11.81 8.44 7.81
C CYS A 26 -10.35 8.48 8.29
N ILE A 27 -9.91 7.42 8.98
CA ILE A 27 -8.53 7.30 9.47
C ILE A 27 -7.55 7.42 8.29
N ARG A 28 -7.84 6.73 7.18
CA ARG A 28 -7.03 6.79 5.96
C ARG A 28 -7.00 8.19 5.36
N GLU A 29 -8.14 8.87 5.24
CA GLU A 29 -8.19 10.25 4.72
C GLU A 29 -7.43 11.24 5.61
N LEU A 30 -7.54 11.11 6.94
CA LEU A 30 -6.83 11.95 7.89
C LEU A 30 -5.31 11.81 7.74
N VAL A 31 -4.78 10.58 7.70
CA VAL A 31 -3.34 10.36 7.55
C VAL A 31 -2.85 10.79 6.17
N GLN A 32 -3.62 10.58 5.12
CA GLN A 32 -3.24 11.06 3.78
C GLN A 32 -3.18 12.59 3.71
N ASN A 33 -4.16 13.29 4.28
CA ASN A 33 -4.15 14.75 4.33
C ASN A 33 -2.99 15.27 5.17
N ALA A 34 -2.68 14.62 6.30
CA ALA A 34 -1.51 14.91 7.10
C ALA A 34 -0.21 14.76 6.30
N MET A 35 -0.06 13.67 5.54
CA MET A 35 1.14 13.42 4.74
C MET A 35 1.29 14.40 3.57
N ASP A 36 0.19 14.75 2.88
CA ASP A 36 0.21 15.82 1.89
C ASP A 36 0.65 17.15 2.53
N ALA A 37 0.16 17.47 3.74
CA ALA A 37 0.57 18.68 4.46
C ALA A 37 2.06 18.66 4.86
N LEU A 38 2.60 17.51 5.26
CA LEU A 38 4.03 17.33 5.56
C LEU A 38 4.89 17.49 4.32
N ARG A 39 4.52 16.84 3.20
CA ARG A 39 5.22 16.99 1.92
C ARG A 39 5.17 18.42 1.40
N HIS A 40 4.04 19.09 1.55
CA HIS A 40 3.91 20.50 1.17
C HIS A 40 4.86 21.38 2.00
N ARG A 41 4.92 21.17 3.33
CA ARG A 41 5.91 21.85 4.18
C ARG A 41 7.34 21.54 3.76
N ALA A 42 7.65 20.27 3.47
CA ALA A 42 8.96 19.85 3.00
C ALA A 42 9.38 20.57 1.72
N ALA A 43 8.46 20.64 0.75
CA ALA A 43 8.70 21.29 -0.54
C ALA A 43 8.96 22.80 -0.38
N ILE A 44 8.20 23.48 0.48
CA ILE A 44 8.41 24.90 0.78
C ILE A 44 9.75 25.12 1.50
N PHE A 45 10.08 24.25 2.46
CA PHE A 45 11.35 24.31 3.16
C PHE A 45 12.54 24.09 2.20
N GLU A 46 12.45 23.12 1.29
CA GLU A 46 13.48 22.82 0.30
C GLU A 46 13.64 23.96 -0.71
N ARG A 47 12.54 24.52 -1.21
CA ARG A 47 12.53 25.70 -2.10
C ARG A 47 13.28 26.87 -1.46
N ASP A 48 13.04 27.10 -0.17
CA ASP A 48 13.59 28.24 0.55
C ASP A 48 15.03 28.00 1.02
N ASN A 49 15.43 26.77 1.34
CA ASN A 49 16.72 26.51 2.01
C ASN A 49 17.69 25.66 1.20
N ALA A 50 17.28 25.12 0.04
CA ALA A 50 18.03 24.15 -0.75
C ALA A 50 18.49 22.92 0.07
N GLN A 51 17.69 22.55 1.08
CA GLN A 51 17.92 21.41 1.97
C GLN A 51 16.60 20.70 2.23
N LYS A 52 16.62 19.36 2.30
CA LYS A 52 15.45 18.55 2.66
C LYS A 52 15.07 18.75 4.12
N TRP A 53 13.76 18.88 4.38
CA TRP A 53 13.20 18.86 5.72
C TRP A 53 12.90 17.42 6.15
N THR A 54 13.41 17.03 7.32
CA THR A 54 13.26 15.65 7.86
C THR A 54 12.45 15.61 9.16
N GLY A 55 11.93 16.74 9.62
CA GLY A 55 11.23 16.84 10.91
C GLY A 55 9.75 16.48 10.87
N GLY A 56 9.24 15.99 9.75
CA GLY A 56 7.82 15.67 9.58
C GLY A 56 7.39 14.46 10.40
N LYS A 57 6.19 14.51 10.99
CA LYS A 57 5.60 13.42 11.77
C LYS A 57 4.08 13.55 11.85
N VAL A 58 3.41 12.42 12.03
CA VAL A 58 1.98 12.34 12.33
C VAL A 58 1.77 11.61 13.64
N THR A 59 0.83 12.08 14.47
CA THR A 59 0.38 11.40 15.69
C THR A 59 -1.13 11.19 15.60
N MET A 60 -1.56 9.94 15.75
CA MET A 60 -2.96 9.53 15.76
C MET A 60 -3.29 9.01 17.16
N VAL A 61 -4.30 9.59 17.82
CA VAL A 61 -4.70 9.21 19.18
C VAL A 61 -6.19 8.83 19.21
N HIS A 62 -6.54 7.75 19.90
CA HIS A 62 -7.91 7.37 20.24
C HIS A 62 -8.04 7.25 21.77
N GLU A 63 -8.83 8.13 22.37
CA GLU A 63 -8.92 8.29 23.82
C GLU A 63 -10.35 8.59 24.27
N LEU A 64 -10.54 8.77 25.57
CA LEU A 64 -11.79 9.28 26.13
C LEU A 64 -11.61 10.72 26.57
N ASP A 65 -12.61 11.56 26.29
CA ASP A 65 -12.71 12.87 26.92
C ASP A 65 -13.12 12.76 28.41
N GLU A 66 -13.16 13.91 29.09
CA GLU A 66 -13.57 14.02 30.50
C GLU A 66 -15.05 13.62 30.75
N HIS A 67 -15.85 13.47 29.71
CA HIS A 67 -17.26 13.09 29.76
C HIS A 67 -17.49 11.63 29.33
N GLY A 68 -16.43 10.90 28.98
CA GLY A 68 -16.45 9.52 28.53
C GLY A 68 -16.86 9.33 27.07
N HIS A 69 -16.75 10.35 26.21
CA HIS A 69 -16.87 10.22 24.76
C HIS A 69 -15.56 9.76 24.14
N GLU A 70 -15.67 8.92 23.12
CA GLU A 70 -14.52 8.52 22.31
C GLU A 70 -14.05 9.72 21.47
N VAL A 71 -12.76 10.03 21.51
CA VAL A 71 -12.13 11.10 20.73
C VAL A 71 -11.04 10.50 19.86
N VAL A 72 -11.10 10.76 18.55
CA VAL A 72 -10.04 10.44 17.60
C VAL A 72 -9.34 11.72 17.18
N ARG A 73 -8.02 11.77 17.31
CA ARG A 73 -7.20 12.93 17.01
C ARG A 73 -6.13 12.59 15.98
N CYS A 74 -5.99 13.41 14.94
CA CYS A 74 -4.89 13.38 13.99
C CYS A 74 -4.11 14.69 14.09
N THR A 75 -2.83 14.62 14.46
CA THR A 75 -1.93 15.76 14.57
C THR A 75 -0.77 15.60 13.62
N ASP A 76 -0.61 16.55 12.71
CA ASP A 76 0.56 16.71 11.85
C ASP A 76 1.29 18.01 12.14
N ASN A 77 2.60 18.02 11.92
CA ASN A 77 3.39 19.25 11.92
C ASN A 77 3.67 19.74 10.49
N GLY A 78 2.70 19.59 9.59
CA GLY A 78 2.78 19.96 8.19
C GLY A 78 2.61 21.45 7.95
N ILE A 79 2.16 21.78 6.74
CA ILE A 79 2.09 23.17 6.27
C ILE A 79 1.02 23.98 7.00
N GLY A 80 -0.04 23.37 7.56
CA GLY A 80 -1.17 24.07 8.18
C GLY A 80 -2.02 24.90 7.20
N MET A 81 -3.07 25.54 7.69
CA MET A 81 -4.03 26.30 6.89
C MET A 81 -4.08 27.77 7.29
N THR A 82 -4.41 28.63 6.33
CA THR A 82 -4.83 30.02 6.59
C THR A 82 -6.36 30.08 6.69
N GLN A 83 -6.90 31.20 7.19
CA GLN A 83 -8.34 31.42 7.22
C GLN A 83 -8.97 31.34 5.83
N GLU A 84 -8.32 31.89 4.81
CA GLU A 84 -8.78 31.80 3.41
C GLU A 84 -8.85 30.36 2.91
N ILE A 85 -7.90 29.49 3.28
CA ILE A 85 -7.94 28.08 2.90
C ILE A 85 -9.13 27.38 3.56
N ILE A 86 -9.39 27.70 4.83
CA ILE A 86 -10.52 27.14 5.59
C ILE A 86 -11.84 27.53 4.92
N GLU A 87 -12.06 28.82 4.66
CA GLU A 87 -13.32 29.35 4.12
C GLU A 87 -13.58 28.87 2.67
N ASN A 88 -12.53 28.78 1.85
CA ASN A 88 -12.69 28.48 0.43
C ASN A 88 -12.68 26.99 0.09
N PHE A 89 -12.01 26.15 0.89
CA PHE A 89 -11.79 24.74 0.57
C PHE A 89 -12.24 23.78 1.67
N LEU A 90 -11.98 24.06 2.95
CA LEU A 90 -12.41 23.16 4.03
C LEU A 90 -13.94 23.18 4.20
N THR A 91 -14.54 24.38 4.21
CA THR A 91 -15.99 24.54 4.40
C THR A 91 -16.80 24.36 3.13
N ASN A 92 -16.15 24.28 1.96
CA ASN A 92 -16.80 24.21 0.66
C ASN A 92 -16.57 22.85 -0.02
N VAL A 93 -17.56 21.96 0.14
CA VAL A 93 -17.48 20.56 -0.30
C VAL A 93 -17.21 20.44 -1.80
N GLY A 94 -16.27 19.58 -2.17
CA GLY A 94 -15.92 19.30 -3.56
C GLY A 94 -14.91 20.28 -4.16
N ARG A 95 -14.39 21.23 -3.38
CA ARG A 95 -13.27 22.09 -3.78
C ARG A 95 -12.00 21.69 -3.04
N SER A 96 -10.99 21.25 -3.78
CA SER A 96 -9.64 21.00 -3.24
C SER A 96 -8.75 22.21 -3.45
N TYR A 97 -8.01 22.62 -2.41
CA TYR A 97 -6.94 23.62 -2.53
C TYR A 97 -5.92 23.22 -3.60
N TYR A 98 -5.57 21.95 -3.69
CA TYR A 98 -4.60 21.45 -4.68
C TYR A 98 -5.09 21.42 -6.14
N ARG A 99 -6.33 21.85 -6.40
CA ARG A 99 -6.86 22.11 -7.76
C ARG A 99 -7.16 23.59 -8.00
N SER A 100 -6.77 24.45 -7.07
CA SER A 100 -7.04 25.88 -7.13
C SER A 100 -5.99 26.62 -7.97
N PRO A 101 -6.33 27.78 -8.56
CA PRO A 101 -5.36 28.66 -9.21
C PRO A 101 -4.22 29.08 -8.26
N GLU A 102 -4.50 29.26 -6.98
CA GLU A 102 -3.55 29.60 -5.93
C GLU A 102 -2.49 28.51 -5.78
N TRP A 103 -2.92 27.23 -5.78
CA TRP A 103 -1.99 26.11 -5.77
C TRP A 103 -1.13 26.05 -7.04
N GLU A 104 -1.70 26.29 -8.21
CA GLU A 104 -0.94 26.24 -9.46
C GLU A 104 0.18 27.30 -9.48
N GLN A 105 -0.08 28.49 -8.94
CA GLN A 105 0.95 29.52 -8.76
C GLN A 105 2.06 29.04 -7.80
N GLU A 106 1.69 28.45 -6.67
CA GLU A 106 2.65 27.94 -5.70
C GLU A 106 3.48 26.78 -6.27
N ARG A 107 2.85 25.85 -7.00
CA ARG A 107 3.49 24.76 -7.73
C ARG A 107 4.51 25.27 -8.75
N ASN A 108 4.17 26.32 -9.49
CA ASN A 108 5.12 26.95 -10.43
C ASN A 108 6.33 27.55 -9.69
N SER A 109 6.12 28.11 -8.49
CA SER A 109 7.23 28.60 -7.65
C SER A 109 8.17 27.49 -7.17
N LEU A 110 7.62 26.30 -6.86
CA LEU A 110 8.39 25.12 -6.48
C LEU A 110 9.21 24.59 -7.67
N LYS A 111 8.56 24.42 -8.83
CA LYS A 111 9.20 23.97 -10.07
C LYS A 111 10.32 24.90 -10.53
N ALA A 112 10.17 26.21 -10.37
CA ALA A 112 11.22 27.18 -10.69
C ALA A 112 12.50 26.99 -9.85
N LYS A 113 12.43 26.26 -8.73
CA LYS A 113 13.57 25.86 -7.89
C LYS A 113 13.95 24.39 -8.04
N GLY A 114 13.37 23.67 -8.99
CA GLY A 114 13.62 22.24 -9.20
C GLY A 114 13.03 21.35 -8.10
N VAL A 115 12.10 21.86 -7.30
CA VAL A 115 11.40 21.09 -6.26
C VAL A 115 10.09 20.58 -6.86
N ASP A 116 9.87 19.27 -6.78
CA ASP A 116 8.62 18.64 -7.22
C ASP A 116 7.79 18.21 -6.00
N PHE A 117 6.48 18.43 -6.10
CA PHE A 117 5.51 17.96 -5.12
C PHE A 117 4.17 17.76 -5.82
N ASP A 118 3.68 16.53 -5.72
CA ASP A 118 2.39 16.10 -6.26
C ASP A 118 1.49 15.62 -5.11
N PRO A 119 0.41 16.36 -4.80
CA PRO A 119 -0.50 16.00 -3.71
C PRO A 119 -1.42 14.82 -4.07
N CYS A 120 -1.79 14.03 -3.07
CA CYS A 120 -2.81 12.97 -3.22
C CYS A 120 -4.23 13.55 -3.19
N ALA A 121 -4.46 14.60 -2.39
CA ALA A 121 -5.76 15.20 -2.17
C ALA A 121 -6.28 15.98 -3.39
N GLN A 122 -7.13 15.34 -4.19
CA GLN A 122 -7.65 15.93 -5.42
C GLN A 122 -9.12 16.36 -5.36
N PHE A 123 -9.94 15.70 -4.55
CA PHE A 123 -11.40 15.77 -4.70
C PHE A 123 -12.11 16.75 -3.75
N GLY A 124 -11.49 17.12 -2.62
CA GLY A 124 -12.09 18.06 -1.66
C GLY A 124 -13.33 17.53 -0.93
N ILE A 125 -13.48 16.20 -0.83
CA ILE A 125 -14.58 15.53 -0.11
C ILE A 125 -14.11 14.74 1.11
N GLY A 126 -12.80 14.44 1.20
CA GLY A 126 -12.24 13.57 2.23
C GLY A 126 -12.47 14.04 3.67
N PHE A 127 -12.59 15.36 3.90
CA PHE A 127 -12.91 15.88 5.23
C PHE A 127 -14.29 15.43 5.74
N MET A 128 -15.26 15.23 4.85
CA MET A 128 -16.61 14.78 5.22
C MET A 128 -16.60 13.39 5.86
N SER A 129 -15.57 12.57 5.60
CA SER A 129 -15.38 11.28 6.24
C SER A 129 -15.27 11.39 7.77
N CYS A 130 -14.88 12.55 8.32
CA CYS A 130 -14.80 12.77 9.77
C CYS A 130 -16.14 12.56 10.48
N PHE A 131 -17.25 12.87 9.79
CA PHE A 131 -18.60 12.68 10.35
C PHE A 131 -19.01 11.21 10.50
N MET A 132 -18.24 10.26 9.96
CA MET A 132 -18.42 8.83 10.26
C MET A 132 -17.96 8.46 11.68
N LEU A 133 -17.02 9.24 12.25
CA LEU A 133 -16.50 9.03 13.60
C LEU A 133 -17.27 9.85 14.65
N GLY A 134 -17.73 11.04 14.30
CA GLY A 134 -18.47 11.89 15.21
C GLY A 134 -18.89 13.24 14.62
N ASP A 135 -19.88 13.87 15.26
CA ASP A 135 -20.49 15.12 14.81
C ASP A 135 -19.75 16.37 15.29
N GLN A 136 -18.94 16.26 16.35
CA GLN A 136 -18.20 17.40 16.89
C GLN A 136 -16.74 17.33 16.45
N ILE A 137 -16.36 18.26 15.58
CA ILE A 137 -15.00 18.35 15.04
C ILE A 137 -14.37 19.67 15.48
N LYS A 138 -13.18 19.58 16.08
CA LYS A 138 -12.32 20.72 16.41
C LYS A 138 -11.03 20.62 15.60
N ILE A 139 -10.64 21.70 14.95
CA ILE A 139 -9.41 21.78 14.16
C ILE A 139 -8.57 22.92 14.70
N GLU A 140 -7.32 22.63 15.04
CA GLU A 140 -6.34 23.61 15.49
C GLU A 140 -5.24 23.64 14.42
N THR A 141 -5.06 24.77 13.75
CA THR A 141 -4.13 24.86 12.62
C THR A 141 -3.34 26.15 12.61
N ARG A 142 -2.07 26.06 12.22
CA ARG A 142 -1.19 27.23 12.09
C ARG A 142 -0.30 27.06 10.87
N ARG A 143 -0.40 28.01 9.95
CA ARG A 143 0.28 27.95 8.64
C ARG A 143 1.79 28.17 8.78
N PHE A 144 2.60 27.26 8.25
CA PHE A 144 4.01 27.50 7.97
C PHE A 144 4.16 28.42 6.75
N LYS A 145 4.94 29.50 6.88
CA LYS A 145 5.18 30.49 5.80
C LYS A 145 6.63 30.53 5.34
N GLY A 146 7.36 29.41 5.46
CA GLY A 146 8.76 29.33 5.04
C GLY A 146 9.64 30.29 5.86
N ARG A 147 10.50 31.04 5.18
CA ARG A 147 11.36 32.07 5.82
C ARG A 147 10.59 33.21 6.50
N GLN A 148 9.30 33.38 6.20
CA GLN A 148 8.46 34.39 6.84
C GLN A 148 7.95 33.96 8.22
N GLY A 149 8.31 32.74 8.67
CA GLY A 149 7.91 32.21 9.97
C GLY A 149 6.55 31.53 9.91
N GLU A 150 5.67 31.87 10.84
CA GLU A 150 4.38 31.21 11.06
C GLU A 150 3.23 32.20 10.90
N GLY A 151 2.09 31.70 10.43
CA GLY A 151 0.84 32.47 10.36
C GLY A 151 0.16 32.60 11.72
N GLU A 152 -1.00 33.25 11.69
CA GLU A 152 -1.90 33.32 12.83
C GLU A 152 -2.42 31.90 13.17
N PRO A 153 -2.41 31.49 14.45
CA PRO A 153 -3.02 30.24 14.88
C PRO A 153 -4.54 30.37 14.80
N LEU A 154 -5.21 29.33 14.31
CA LEU A 154 -6.65 29.29 14.11
C LEU A 154 -7.25 28.04 14.75
N VAL A 155 -8.44 28.22 15.35
CA VAL A 155 -9.29 27.14 15.82
C VAL A 155 -10.59 27.17 15.05
N VAL A 156 -10.97 26.03 14.47
CA VAL A 156 -12.22 25.81 13.76
C VAL A 156 -13.04 24.79 14.52
N GLU A 157 -14.30 25.10 14.81
CA GLU A 157 -15.25 24.17 15.41
C GLU A 157 -16.44 23.95 14.48
N ILE A 158 -16.80 22.68 14.32
CA ILE A 158 -17.89 22.24 13.45
C ILE A 158 -18.74 21.25 14.24
N ASN A 159 -20.04 21.53 14.33
CA ASN A 159 -21.01 20.70 15.06
C ASN A 159 -22.09 20.18 14.11
N GLY A 160 -21.87 18.98 13.57
CA GLY A 160 -22.72 18.32 12.59
C GLY A 160 -22.54 18.85 11.16
N LEU A 161 -23.00 18.06 10.19
CA LEU A 161 -22.85 18.32 8.74
C LEU A 161 -23.55 19.59 8.25
N SER A 162 -24.67 19.95 8.88
CA SER A 162 -25.41 21.20 8.63
C SER A 162 -25.12 22.27 9.68
N GLY A 163 -24.13 22.05 10.54
CA GLY A 163 -23.76 22.95 11.62
C GLY A 163 -23.17 24.28 11.15
N ILE A 164 -23.19 25.25 12.06
CA ILE A 164 -22.41 26.48 11.90
C ILE A 164 -20.93 26.13 12.10
N VAL A 165 -20.09 26.63 11.20
CA VAL A 165 -18.63 26.58 11.34
C VAL A 165 -18.19 27.85 12.06
N VAL A 166 -17.50 27.68 13.18
CA VAL A 166 -16.95 28.79 13.96
C VAL A 166 -15.44 28.82 13.76
N ILE A 167 -14.92 29.94 13.25
CA ILE A 167 -13.48 30.19 13.11
C ILE A 167 -13.09 31.27 14.12
N ARG A 168 -12.04 31.03 14.89
CA ARG A 168 -11.48 32.00 15.84
C ARG A 168 -9.96 31.95 15.85
N LYS A 169 -9.34 32.99 16.37
CA LYS A 169 -7.92 32.98 16.71
C LYS A 169 -7.63 31.89 17.76
N GLY A 170 -6.59 31.10 17.53
CA GLY A 170 -6.06 30.11 18.46
C GLY A 170 -5.05 30.69 19.45
N ASP A 171 -4.42 29.80 20.21
CA ASP A 171 -3.37 30.17 21.17
C ASP A 171 -2.06 30.53 20.45
N ASP A 172 -1.37 31.59 20.88
CA ASP A 172 -0.11 32.02 20.26
C ASP A 172 1.02 30.97 20.40
N GLY A 173 0.93 30.08 21.39
CA GLY A 173 1.79 28.92 21.61
C GLY A 173 1.37 27.66 20.84
N GLN A 174 0.30 27.72 20.04
CA GLN A 174 -0.11 26.60 19.19
C GLN A 174 0.99 26.27 18.15
N ASP A 175 1.34 24.99 18.07
CA ASP A 175 2.34 24.50 17.13
C ASP A 175 1.93 24.69 15.66
N THR A 176 2.92 24.84 14.78
CA THR A 176 2.74 24.81 13.32
C THR A 176 2.29 23.43 12.85
N GLY A 177 1.28 23.41 11.99
CA GLY A 177 0.68 22.19 11.45
C GLY A 177 -0.83 22.20 11.63
N THR A 178 -1.42 21.01 11.73
CA THR A 178 -2.86 20.84 11.96
C THR A 178 -3.13 19.71 12.95
N THR A 179 -4.06 19.94 13.87
CA THR A 179 -4.67 18.92 14.72
C THR A 179 -6.15 18.87 14.43
N VAL A 180 -6.65 17.73 13.95
CA VAL A 180 -8.09 17.45 13.79
C VAL A 180 -8.51 16.54 14.93
N SER A 181 -9.52 16.94 15.70
CA SER A 181 -10.07 16.19 16.83
C SER A 181 -11.55 15.93 16.56
N ILE A 182 -11.95 14.67 16.58
CA ILE A 182 -13.32 14.23 16.28
C ILE A 182 -13.87 13.56 17.53
N THR A 183 -14.91 14.15 18.11
CA THR A 183 -15.60 13.60 19.27
C THR A 183 -16.80 12.78 18.80
N GLY A 184 -16.75 11.49 19.08
CA GLY A 184 -17.73 10.50 18.68
C GLY A 184 -18.75 10.20 19.77
N ARG A 185 -19.23 8.95 19.75
CA ARG A 185 -20.21 8.47 20.72
C ARG A 185 -19.64 8.42 22.14
N LYS A 186 -20.54 8.40 23.12
CA LYS A 186 -20.19 8.01 24.49
C LYS A 186 -19.72 6.56 24.51
N LYS A 187 -18.61 6.26 25.19
CA LYS A 187 -18.07 4.91 25.29
C LYS A 187 -19.15 3.96 25.81
N PRO A 188 -19.38 2.81 25.16
CA PRO A 188 -20.27 1.79 25.71
C PRO A 188 -19.72 1.24 27.04
N ARG A 189 -20.60 0.65 27.85
CA ARG A 189 -20.22 0.03 29.13
C ARG A 189 -19.18 -1.10 28.95
N PHE A 190 -19.24 -1.80 27.83
CA PHE A 190 -18.31 -2.85 27.46
C PHE A 190 -17.70 -2.50 26.12
N LEU A 191 -16.38 -2.36 26.08
CA LEU A 191 -15.59 -2.14 24.87
C LEU A 191 -14.46 -3.18 24.85
N ASP A 192 -14.27 -3.81 23.71
CA ASP A 192 -13.19 -4.75 23.44
C ASP A 192 -12.70 -4.56 22.00
N ARG A 193 -11.62 -5.25 21.63
CA ARG A 193 -11.03 -5.15 20.29
C ARG A 193 -12.00 -5.54 19.16
N ASN A 194 -12.99 -6.39 19.43
CA ASN A 194 -13.92 -6.88 18.42
C ASN A 194 -15.08 -5.92 18.17
N ASN A 195 -15.48 -5.15 19.19
CA ASN A 195 -16.60 -4.22 19.12
C ASN A 195 -16.16 -2.74 19.04
N ASP A 196 -14.86 -2.47 19.13
CA ASP A 196 -14.26 -1.20 18.76
C ASP A 196 -14.53 -0.92 17.27
N ARG A 197 -15.16 0.23 17.02
CA ARG A 197 -15.51 0.70 15.67
C ARG A 197 -14.38 1.48 15.02
N VAL A 198 -13.44 2.02 15.81
CA VAL A 198 -12.34 2.84 15.33
C VAL A 198 -11.18 1.95 14.89
N GLN A 199 -10.80 0.96 15.71
CA GLN A 199 -9.69 0.05 15.47
C GLN A 199 -8.43 0.79 15.03
N LEU A 200 -8.09 1.89 15.72
CA LEU A 200 -7.13 2.89 15.24
C LEU A 200 -5.77 2.27 14.88
N VAL A 201 -5.14 1.60 15.83
CA VAL A 201 -3.79 1.04 15.65
C VAL A 201 -3.81 -0.02 14.55
N ARG A 202 -4.75 -0.99 14.63
CA ARG A 202 -4.92 -2.03 13.60
C ARG A 202 -5.09 -1.43 12.21
N THR A 203 -5.93 -0.40 12.07
CA THR A 203 -6.17 0.29 10.81
C THR A 203 -4.88 0.89 10.29
N LEU A 204 -4.16 1.68 11.11
CA LEU A 204 -2.94 2.34 10.66
C LEU A 204 -1.85 1.34 10.24
N SER A 205 -1.63 0.29 11.03
CA SER A 205 -0.61 -0.73 10.71
C SER A 205 -0.96 -1.52 9.44
N ALA A 206 -2.26 -1.66 9.17
CA ALA A 206 -2.74 -2.33 7.97
C ALA A 206 -2.63 -1.47 6.70
N TYR A 207 -2.81 -0.15 6.78
CA TYR A 207 -2.86 0.74 5.60
C TYR A 207 -1.59 1.58 5.38
N VAL A 208 -0.82 1.88 6.42
CA VAL A 208 0.42 2.69 6.34
C VAL A 208 1.62 1.75 6.25
N VAL A 209 1.84 1.20 5.04
CA VAL A 209 2.89 0.20 4.78
C VAL A 209 4.22 0.80 4.30
N ASN A 210 4.21 2.02 3.75
CA ASN A 210 5.41 2.69 3.26
C ASN A 210 5.30 4.22 3.37
N CYS A 211 5.49 4.83 4.53
CA CYS A 211 5.28 6.28 4.67
C CYS A 211 6.59 7.08 4.55
N GLU A 212 6.56 8.32 4.02
CA GLU A 212 7.78 9.16 4.00
C GLU A 212 8.12 9.78 5.36
N PHE A 213 7.14 9.84 6.27
CA PHE A 213 7.27 10.41 7.59
C PHE A 213 6.68 9.45 8.63
N PRO A 214 7.27 9.34 9.83
CA PRO A 214 6.77 8.44 10.86
C PRO A 214 5.35 8.77 11.30
N VAL A 215 4.58 7.74 11.58
CA VAL A 215 3.21 7.81 12.14
C VAL A 215 3.19 7.12 13.50
N ARG A 216 2.91 7.86 14.57
CA ARG A 216 2.66 7.30 15.89
C ARG A 216 1.16 7.07 16.06
N ALA A 217 0.76 5.87 16.45
CA ALA A 217 -0.61 5.47 16.70
C ALA A 217 -0.78 5.10 18.17
N GLU A 218 -1.73 5.70 18.88
CA GLU A 218 -1.96 5.49 20.30
C GLU A 218 -3.45 5.33 20.58
N CYS A 219 -3.87 4.18 21.13
CA CYS A 219 -5.17 4.03 21.77
C CYS A 219 -4.97 4.02 23.28
N ASN A 220 -5.55 4.99 23.97
CA ASN A 220 -5.42 5.20 25.41
C ASN A 220 -6.62 4.68 26.22
N ILE A 221 -7.62 4.09 25.55
CA ILE A 221 -8.79 3.49 26.21
C ILE A 221 -8.35 2.19 26.89
N GLU A 222 -8.51 2.10 28.22
CA GLU A 222 -7.95 1.04 29.07
C GLU A 222 -8.19 -0.37 28.53
N GLU A 223 -9.41 -0.69 28.07
CA GLU A 223 -9.78 -2.03 27.61
C GLU A 223 -9.14 -2.46 26.29
N ILE A 224 -8.71 -1.51 25.47
CA ILE A 224 -8.15 -1.73 24.13
C ILE A 224 -6.81 -1.01 23.92
N LYS A 225 -6.14 -0.66 25.04
CA LYS A 225 -4.92 0.13 25.03
C LYS A 225 -3.85 -0.51 24.15
N GLN A 226 -3.31 0.26 23.22
CA GLN A 226 -2.29 -0.18 22.28
C GLN A 226 -1.53 1.02 21.76
N GLU A 227 -0.24 0.86 21.47
CA GLU A 227 0.55 1.85 20.76
C GLU A 227 1.40 1.19 19.69
N GLU A 228 1.66 1.91 18.61
CA GLU A 228 2.57 1.50 17.55
C GLU A 228 3.25 2.72 16.92
N LEU A 229 4.54 2.57 16.60
CA LEU A 229 5.28 3.55 15.80
C LEU A 229 5.56 2.94 14.43
N ILE A 230 4.92 3.51 13.41
CA ILE A 230 5.18 3.18 12.02
C ILE A 230 6.30 4.10 11.55
N ASN A 231 7.49 3.52 11.32
CA ASN A 231 8.66 4.27 10.89
C ASN A 231 8.53 4.71 9.43
N ALA A 232 9.19 5.83 9.10
CA ALA A 232 9.36 6.23 7.72
C ALA A 232 10.16 5.17 6.93
N GLY A 233 9.82 5.01 5.65
CA GLY A 233 10.30 3.96 4.77
C GLY A 233 9.29 2.84 4.60
N TYR A 234 9.70 1.81 3.84
CA TYR A 234 8.86 0.66 3.58
C TYR A 234 8.98 -0.38 4.70
N SER A 235 7.85 -0.96 5.09
CA SER A 235 7.85 -2.24 5.82
C SER A 235 8.21 -3.36 4.85
N LYS A 236 9.09 -4.29 5.22
CA LYS A 236 9.36 -5.45 4.35
C LYS A 236 8.09 -6.32 4.27
N PRO A 237 7.62 -6.70 3.06
CA PRO A 237 6.57 -7.70 2.96
C PRO A 237 7.03 -9.00 3.63
N THR A 238 6.08 -9.76 4.18
CA THR A 238 6.35 -11.10 4.71
C THR A 238 5.98 -12.11 3.64
N SER A 239 6.91 -13.01 3.30
CA SER A 239 6.63 -14.05 2.32
C SER A 239 5.58 -15.02 2.85
N TYR A 240 4.94 -15.75 1.95
CA TYR A 240 4.01 -16.81 2.30
C TYR A 240 4.67 -17.87 3.19
N LEU A 241 5.88 -18.34 2.85
CA LEU A 241 6.63 -19.32 3.64
C LEU A 241 6.97 -18.81 5.05
N GLN A 242 7.42 -17.55 5.15
CA GLN A 242 7.70 -16.89 6.43
C GLN A 242 6.44 -16.73 7.27
N SER A 243 5.30 -16.40 6.64
CA SER A 243 4.01 -16.27 7.34
C SER A 243 3.52 -17.59 7.93
N LEU A 244 3.95 -18.72 7.35
CA LEU A 244 3.73 -20.07 7.88
C LEU A 244 4.77 -20.45 8.95
N GLY A 245 5.77 -19.61 9.22
CA GLY A 245 6.85 -19.87 10.16
C GLY A 245 7.83 -20.94 9.70
N ILE A 246 7.92 -21.17 8.38
CA ILE A 246 8.93 -22.01 7.75
C ILE A 246 10.24 -21.21 7.75
N LYS A 247 11.30 -21.80 8.30
CA LYS A 247 12.63 -21.19 8.50
C LYS A 247 13.66 -21.73 7.51
N GLN A 248 13.50 -22.95 7.03
CA GLN A 248 14.39 -23.55 6.03
C GLN A 248 14.06 -22.99 4.64
N THR A 249 14.28 -21.69 4.46
CA THR A 249 14.07 -20.99 3.20
C THR A 249 15.26 -20.10 2.86
N ILE A 250 15.38 -19.77 1.58
CA ILE A 250 16.16 -18.63 1.11
C ILE A 250 15.21 -17.55 0.60
N ASN A 251 15.48 -16.33 1.02
CA ASN A 251 14.78 -15.13 0.59
C ASN A 251 15.62 -14.40 -0.46
N ILE A 252 15.02 -14.08 -1.59
CA ILE A 252 15.63 -13.27 -2.64
C ILE A 252 14.83 -11.98 -2.76
N GLU A 253 15.52 -10.85 -2.62
CA GLU A 253 14.93 -9.51 -2.69
C GLU A 253 15.35 -8.79 -3.99
N GLN A 254 14.43 -8.01 -4.55
CA GLN A 254 14.66 -7.08 -5.64
C GLN A 254 14.18 -5.68 -5.24
N ASP A 255 15.13 -4.76 -5.13
CA ASP A 255 14.86 -3.33 -4.96
C ASP A 255 14.19 -2.78 -6.23
N LEU A 256 12.99 -2.22 -6.06
CA LEU A 256 12.19 -1.72 -7.17
C LEU A 256 12.73 -0.40 -7.74
N ASN A 257 13.53 0.34 -6.97
CA ASN A 257 14.20 1.56 -7.45
C ASN A 257 15.21 1.24 -8.56
N GLN A 258 15.81 0.06 -8.52
CA GLN A 258 16.71 -0.43 -9.57
C GLN A 258 15.99 -0.79 -10.87
N ILE A 259 14.67 -0.96 -10.82
CA ILE A 259 13.83 -1.22 -12.00
C ILE A 259 13.42 0.10 -12.64
N HIS A 260 12.94 1.06 -11.83
CA HIS A 260 12.52 2.37 -12.32
C HIS A 260 12.67 3.46 -11.24
N PRO A 261 13.20 4.66 -11.56
CA PRO A 261 13.46 5.71 -10.55
C PRO A 261 12.22 6.29 -9.86
N LEU A 262 11.04 6.13 -10.47
CA LEU A 262 9.74 6.52 -9.89
C LEU A 262 9.03 5.38 -9.15
N LEU A 263 9.68 4.22 -9.01
CA LEU A 263 9.19 3.07 -8.28
C LEU A 263 10.08 2.86 -7.06
N ASP A 264 9.50 2.86 -5.87
CA ASP A 264 10.22 2.70 -4.61
C ASP A 264 9.69 1.46 -3.88
N GLY A 265 10.49 0.82 -3.02
CA GLY A 265 10.12 -0.41 -2.31
C GLY A 265 10.81 -1.67 -2.81
N VAL A 266 10.23 -2.84 -2.52
CA VAL A 266 10.91 -4.14 -2.66
C VAL A 266 9.94 -5.23 -3.11
N MET A 267 10.43 -6.13 -3.96
CA MET A 267 9.81 -7.42 -4.25
C MET A 267 10.64 -8.54 -3.63
N ILE A 268 9.99 -9.50 -3.00
CA ILE A 268 10.62 -10.66 -2.37
C ILE A 268 10.02 -11.95 -2.91
N ALA A 269 10.84 -12.98 -3.00
CA ALA A 269 10.41 -14.35 -3.21
C ALA A 269 11.18 -15.28 -2.26
N ASP A 270 10.46 -16.23 -1.69
CA ASP A 270 11.06 -17.25 -0.83
C ASP A 270 11.02 -18.61 -1.50
N PHE A 271 12.10 -19.36 -1.33
CA PHE A 271 12.27 -20.71 -1.86
C PHE A 271 12.66 -21.63 -0.71
N LEU A 272 12.16 -22.86 -0.72
CA LEU A 272 12.61 -23.87 0.25
C LEU A 272 14.08 -24.20 -0.04
N VAL A 273 14.83 -24.49 1.02
CA VAL A 273 16.19 -25.03 0.92
C VAL A 273 16.33 -26.30 1.76
N ASP A 274 17.25 -27.16 1.34
CA ASP A 274 17.64 -28.36 2.08
C ASP A 274 18.56 -28.03 3.26
N GLU A 275 19.08 -29.07 3.94
CA GLU A 275 20.02 -28.94 5.05
C GLU A 275 21.35 -28.26 4.67
N ASN A 276 21.71 -28.27 3.39
CA ASN A 276 22.93 -27.66 2.86
C ASN A 276 22.69 -26.22 2.37
N GLY A 277 21.44 -25.74 2.39
CA GLY A 277 21.07 -24.43 1.87
C GLY A 277 20.91 -24.40 0.35
N GLU A 278 20.87 -25.56 -0.31
CA GLU A 278 20.57 -25.69 -1.73
C GLU A 278 19.05 -25.65 -1.95
N LEU A 279 18.60 -24.99 -3.03
CA LEU A 279 17.18 -24.90 -3.36
C LEU A 279 16.54 -26.29 -3.37
N CYS A 280 15.32 -26.40 -2.80
CA CYS A 280 14.58 -27.66 -2.80
C CYS A 280 13.06 -27.53 -3.07
N LEU A 281 12.41 -28.65 -3.42
CA LEU A 281 10.95 -28.77 -3.50
C LEU A 281 10.32 -29.18 -2.17
N ASP A 282 11.10 -29.79 -1.28
CA ASP A 282 10.67 -30.23 0.03
C ASP A 282 11.84 -30.28 1.02
N ASN A 283 11.51 -30.06 2.29
CA ASN A 283 12.42 -30.21 3.42
C ASN A 283 11.66 -30.77 4.64
N ASP A 284 12.29 -30.70 5.81
CA ASP A 284 11.72 -31.22 7.05
C ASP A 284 10.51 -30.42 7.54
N GLU A 285 10.38 -29.17 7.11
CA GLU A 285 9.32 -28.26 7.54
C GLU A 285 8.13 -28.22 6.57
N ALA A 286 8.39 -28.32 5.26
CA ALA A 286 7.37 -28.16 4.24
C ALA A 286 7.70 -28.87 2.91
N ALA A 287 6.68 -29.11 2.09
CA ALA A 287 6.82 -29.70 0.77
C ALA A 287 5.82 -29.12 -0.24
N TRP A 288 6.29 -28.82 -1.45
CA TRP A 288 5.44 -28.49 -2.59
C TRP A 288 4.78 -29.77 -3.14
N PHE A 289 3.47 -29.73 -3.37
CA PHE A 289 2.73 -30.87 -3.88
C PHE A 289 1.58 -30.46 -4.81
N LYS A 290 1.22 -31.35 -5.74
CA LYS A 290 0.09 -31.15 -6.66
C LYS A 290 -1.08 -32.07 -6.32
N PRO A 291 -2.13 -31.60 -5.63
CA PRO A 291 -3.36 -32.37 -5.42
C PRO A 291 -4.09 -32.67 -6.74
N ARG A 292 -4.86 -33.76 -6.77
CA ARG A 292 -5.58 -34.24 -7.98
C ARG A 292 -6.60 -33.25 -8.53
N THR A 293 -7.15 -32.40 -7.67
CA THR A 293 -8.25 -31.48 -7.99
C THR A 293 -7.86 -30.02 -7.90
N GLU A 294 -6.59 -29.68 -7.57
CA GLU A 294 -6.14 -28.28 -7.39
C GLU A 294 -4.81 -27.93 -8.07
N GLY A 295 -4.40 -26.67 -7.96
CA GLY A 295 -3.06 -26.22 -8.40
C GLY A 295 -1.98 -26.69 -7.44
N ILE A 296 -0.72 -26.34 -7.71
CA ILE A 296 0.38 -26.72 -6.82
C ILE A 296 0.27 -25.94 -5.50
N CYS A 297 0.38 -26.64 -4.38
CA CYS A 297 0.20 -26.13 -3.03
C CYS A 297 1.39 -26.50 -2.15
N ILE A 298 1.62 -25.76 -1.06
CA ILE A 298 2.58 -26.15 -0.02
C ILE A 298 1.87 -26.84 1.13
N THR A 299 2.44 -27.94 1.60
CA THR A 299 2.07 -28.58 2.87
C THR A 299 3.09 -28.19 3.93
N LYS A 300 2.61 -27.70 5.08
CA LYS A 300 3.45 -27.54 6.27
C LYS A 300 3.26 -28.78 7.14
N LYS A 301 4.34 -29.47 7.49
CA LYS A 301 4.29 -30.61 8.41
C LYS A 301 4.03 -30.09 9.84
N VAL A 302 2.79 -30.19 10.33
CA VAL A 302 2.43 -29.82 11.71
C VAL A 302 1.79 -31.00 12.41
N ASN A 303 2.45 -31.58 13.43
CA ASN A 303 1.91 -32.69 14.24
C ASN A 303 1.29 -33.84 13.41
N SER A 304 1.90 -34.18 12.26
CA SER A 304 1.42 -35.24 11.35
C SER A 304 0.09 -34.95 10.62
N GLU A 305 -0.39 -33.70 10.58
CA GLU A 305 -1.56 -33.28 9.79
C GLU A 305 -1.18 -32.23 8.73
N ASP A 306 -1.72 -32.39 7.52
CA ASP A 306 -1.57 -31.42 6.42
C ASP A 306 -2.57 -30.29 6.56
N LYS A 307 -2.08 -29.04 6.72
CA LYS A 307 -2.92 -27.84 6.72
C LYS A 307 -2.68 -26.99 5.48
N TRP A 308 -3.78 -26.53 4.90
CA TRP A 308 -3.84 -25.71 3.69
C TRP A 308 -3.90 -24.24 4.04
N TYR A 309 -3.16 -23.40 3.32
CA TYR A 309 -3.18 -21.96 3.47
C TYR A 309 -3.26 -21.30 2.08
N GLY A 310 -3.99 -20.18 1.97
CA GLY A 310 -4.06 -19.37 0.76
C GLY A 310 -3.03 -18.24 0.79
N ALA A 311 -2.54 -17.83 -0.38
CA ALA A 311 -1.62 -16.71 -0.51
C ALA A 311 -2.33 -15.37 -0.20
N ILE A 312 -1.61 -14.47 0.46
CA ILE A 312 -2.09 -13.14 0.83
C ILE A 312 -1.46 -12.15 -0.15
N SER A 313 -2.30 -11.41 -0.89
CA SER A 313 -1.85 -10.29 -1.73
C SER A 313 -1.15 -9.25 -0.83
N GLN A 314 0.14 -9.02 -1.07
CA GLN A 314 0.91 -7.97 -0.40
C GLN A 314 1.04 -6.82 -1.39
N GLN A 315 0.56 -5.65 -0.97
CA GLN A 315 -0.04 -4.64 -1.83
C GLN A 315 0.94 -3.62 -2.43
N ILE A 316 0.51 -2.94 -3.50
CA ILE A 316 1.15 -1.70 -3.98
C ILE A 316 0.65 -0.53 -3.14
N SER A 317 1.52 0.39 -2.78
CA SER A 317 1.18 1.69 -2.25
C SER A 317 1.27 2.75 -3.37
N SER A 318 0.33 3.67 -3.44
CA SER A 318 0.47 4.91 -4.18
C SER A 318 0.78 5.99 -3.16
N ASP A 319 1.92 6.64 -3.31
CA ASP A 319 2.41 7.68 -2.41
C ASP A 319 2.42 7.25 -0.93
N GLY A 320 2.73 5.99 -0.64
CA GLY A 320 3.07 5.53 0.69
C GLY A 320 1.96 5.26 1.73
N ILE A 321 0.71 5.62 1.43
CA ILE A 321 -0.45 5.45 2.34
C ILE A 321 -1.63 4.82 1.62
N LEU A 322 -1.68 4.91 0.29
CA LEU A 322 -2.81 4.45 -0.50
C LEU A 322 -2.53 3.05 -1.03
N VAL A 323 -3.05 2.05 -0.36
CA VAL A 323 -3.00 0.66 -0.83
C VAL A 323 -3.80 0.51 -2.14
N LEU A 324 -3.18 0.02 -3.22
CA LEU A 324 -3.86 -0.47 -4.41
C LEU A 324 -4.45 -1.84 -4.07
N GLY A 325 -5.77 -1.92 -3.98
CA GLY A 325 -6.52 -3.15 -3.73
C GLY A 325 -7.47 -3.08 -2.53
N ASP A 326 -8.09 -4.21 -2.19
CA ASP A 326 -8.98 -4.34 -1.02
C ASP A 326 -8.20 -4.41 0.31
N ALA A 327 -8.93 -4.19 1.40
CA ALA A 327 -8.50 -3.69 2.72
C ALA A 327 -7.29 -4.38 3.41
N GLY A 328 -6.14 -3.69 3.40
CA GLY A 328 -5.08 -3.78 4.43
C GLY A 328 -4.25 -5.07 4.42
N ARG A 329 -3.17 -5.14 5.23
CA ARG A 329 -2.46 -6.41 5.50
C ARG A 329 -3.52 -7.49 5.78
N GLY A 330 -3.54 -8.59 5.02
CA GLY A 330 -4.59 -9.63 5.08
C GLY A 330 -4.85 -10.29 6.45
N GLU A 331 -4.27 -9.80 7.54
CA GLU A 331 -4.70 -10.05 8.92
C GLU A 331 -6.06 -9.44 9.26
N ILE A 332 -6.50 -8.35 8.61
CA ILE A 332 -7.88 -7.86 8.77
C ILE A 332 -8.86 -8.98 8.36
N ASP A 333 -8.55 -9.68 7.26
CA ASP A 333 -9.36 -10.80 6.77
C ASP A 333 -9.17 -12.10 7.53
N LYS A 334 -8.00 -12.40 8.11
CA LYS A 334 -7.84 -13.63 8.91
C LYS A 334 -8.85 -13.72 10.06
N GLU A 335 -9.10 -12.61 10.75
CA GLU A 335 -10.00 -12.59 11.89
C GLU A 335 -11.48 -12.47 11.47
N TRP A 336 -11.77 -11.75 10.38
CA TRP A 336 -13.12 -11.64 9.82
C TRP A 336 -13.57 -12.92 9.10
N ALA A 337 -12.72 -13.51 8.26
CA ALA A 337 -12.95 -14.78 7.58
C ALA A 337 -13.08 -15.95 8.58
N SER A 338 -12.28 -15.96 9.65
CA SER A 338 -12.38 -17.00 10.70
C SER A 338 -13.72 -17.02 11.43
N LYS A 339 -14.48 -15.92 11.43
CA LYS A 339 -15.74 -15.78 12.17
C LYS A 339 -16.99 -16.13 11.35
N LYS A 340 -16.91 -16.23 10.01
CA LYS A 340 -18.09 -16.44 9.16
C LYS A 340 -18.16 -17.77 8.41
N ILE A 341 -17.06 -18.49 8.20
CA ILE A 341 -17.09 -19.64 7.28
C ILE A 341 -16.28 -20.82 7.85
N PRO A 342 -16.95 -21.89 8.31
CA PRO A 342 -16.26 -23.12 8.70
C PRO A 342 -15.80 -23.84 7.45
N SER A 343 -14.47 -23.99 7.31
CA SER A 343 -13.77 -24.81 6.29
C SER A 343 -14.12 -24.47 4.83
N TYR A 344 -13.12 -23.97 4.09
CA TYR A 344 -13.20 -23.54 2.69
C TYR A 344 -14.03 -22.28 2.45
N GLU A 345 -13.35 -21.18 2.11
CA GLU A 345 -13.65 -20.41 0.90
C GLU A 345 -12.58 -19.33 0.69
N LEU A 346 -12.17 -19.21 -0.58
CA LEU A 346 -11.33 -18.15 -1.10
C LEU A 346 -11.95 -16.80 -0.74
N VAL A 347 -11.13 -15.86 -0.26
CA VAL A 347 -11.46 -14.45 -0.46
C VAL A 347 -11.40 -14.28 -1.98
N GLU A 348 -12.57 -14.16 -2.63
CA GLU A 348 -12.63 -13.69 -4.02
C GLU A 348 -11.90 -12.36 -4.06
N ASP A 349 -10.74 -12.36 -4.71
CA ASP A 349 -9.88 -11.20 -4.84
C ASP A 349 -10.54 -10.19 -5.79
N THR A 350 -11.35 -9.28 -5.22
CA THR A 350 -11.90 -8.14 -5.94
C THR A 350 -10.88 -7.03 -6.18
N SER A 351 -9.66 -7.16 -5.64
CA SER A 351 -8.58 -6.18 -5.81
C SER A 351 -7.96 -6.21 -7.22
N GLY A 352 -8.10 -7.32 -7.95
CA GLY A 352 -7.46 -7.50 -9.26
C GLY A 352 -5.93 -7.63 -9.19
N PHE A 353 -5.37 -7.87 -8.00
CA PHE A 353 -3.94 -8.09 -7.76
C PHE A 353 -3.71 -9.55 -7.34
N ASP A 354 -3.52 -10.38 -8.37
CA ASP A 354 -3.30 -11.82 -8.33
C ASP A 354 -2.32 -12.27 -7.22
N PRO A 355 -2.67 -13.25 -6.38
CA PRO A 355 -1.78 -13.80 -5.37
C PRO A 355 -0.61 -14.55 -6.02
N SER A 356 0.44 -13.82 -6.38
CA SER A 356 1.73 -14.39 -6.73
C SER A 356 2.52 -14.82 -5.49
N ASP A 357 3.34 -15.86 -5.62
CA ASP A 357 4.36 -16.23 -4.62
C ASP A 357 5.48 -15.17 -4.48
N PHE A 358 5.46 -14.16 -5.37
CA PHE A 358 6.22 -12.92 -5.26
C PHE A 358 5.42 -11.93 -4.43
N HIS A 359 5.96 -11.53 -3.28
CA HIS A 359 5.36 -10.54 -2.40
C HIS A 359 6.10 -9.22 -2.57
N TYR A 360 5.39 -8.12 -2.80
CA TYR A 360 6.06 -6.86 -3.03
C TYR A 360 5.31 -5.71 -2.41
N HIS A 361 6.05 -4.71 -1.93
CA HIS A 361 5.52 -3.39 -1.64
C HIS A 361 6.15 -2.44 -2.65
N ALA A 362 5.32 -1.86 -3.51
CA ALA A 362 5.74 -0.89 -4.52
C ALA A 362 5.13 0.46 -4.19
N ASN A 363 5.89 1.55 -4.19
CA ASN A 363 5.42 2.91 -4.06
C ASN A 363 5.58 3.61 -5.41
N THR A 364 4.46 3.92 -6.06
CA THR A 364 4.47 4.58 -7.37
C THR A 364 4.42 6.09 -7.24
N ARG A 365 5.19 6.79 -8.06
CA ARG A 365 5.28 8.26 -8.09
C ARG A 365 5.12 8.82 -9.50
N GLY A 366 4.72 10.09 -9.58
CA GLY A 366 4.67 10.84 -10.85
C GLY A 366 3.83 10.11 -11.91
N ILE A 367 4.42 9.84 -13.07
CA ILE A 367 3.71 9.17 -14.19
C ILE A 367 3.32 7.72 -13.89
N LEU A 368 3.91 7.07 -12.88
CA LEU A 368 3.52 5.72 -12.46
C LEU A 368 2.32 5.71 -11.51
N LYS A 369 1.90 6.88 -11.04
CA LYS A 369 0.76 7.02 -10.13
C LYS A 369 -0.53 6.73 -10.88
N PRO A 370 -1.34 5.75 -10.43
CA PRO A 370 -2.54 5.39 -11.15
C PRO A 370 -3.66 6.40 -10.97
N SER A 371 -4.65 6.33 -11.86
CA SER A 371 -5.87 7.10 -11.73
C SER A 371 -6.67 6.65 -10.50
N LEU A 372 -7.05 7.62 -9.65
CA LEU A 372 -7.78 7.37 -8.41
C LEU A 372 -9.27 7.72 -8.56
N THR A 373 -10.11 6.94 -7.89
CA THR A 373 -11.52 7.27 -7.63
C THR A 373 -11.64 8.33 -6.52
N PRO A 374 -12.80 8.97 -6.33
CA PRO A 374 -13.03 9.89 -5.21
C PRO A 374 -12.83 9.25 -3.83
N ALA A 375 -13.14 7.96 -3.71
CA ALA A 375 -12.84 7.14 -2.53
C ALA A 375 -11.35 6.79 -2.42
N ARG A 376 -10.47 7.38 -3.24
CA ARG A 376 -9.02 7.17 -3.25
C ARG A 376 -8.62 5.70 -3.38
N ILE A 377 -9.36 4.97 -4.22
CA ILE A 377 -9.04 3.60 -4.65
C ILE A 377 -8.65 3.68 -6.12
N THR A 378 -7.69 2.88 -6.55
CA THR A 378 -7.31 2.81 -7.97
C THR A 378 -8.40 2.22 -8.84
N LYS A 379 -8.52 2.71 -10.08
CA LYS A 379 -9.32 2.05 -11.13
C LYS A 379 -8.55 0.94 -11.84
N MET A 380 -7.25 0.77 -11.54
CA MET A 380 -6.41 -0.23 -12.18
C MET A 380 -6.99 -1.62 -11.99
N LYS A 381 -7.22 -2.28 -13.12
CA LYS A 381 -7.05 -3.72 -13.23
C LYS A 381 -5.87 -3.91 -14.17
N PHE A 382 -4.99 -4.86 -13.89
CA PHE A 382 -3.78 -5.11 -14.70
C PHE A 382 -4.06 -5.51 -16.16
N HIS A 383 -5.33 -5.73 -16.52
CA HIS A 383 -5.77 -6.00 -17.89
C HIS A 383 -6.20 -4.73 -18.67
N ASN A 384 -6.05 -3.55 -18.07
CA ASN A 384 -6.46 -2.27 -18.64
C ASN A 384 -5.21 -1.44 -18.98
N GLU A 385 -5.31 -0.49 -19.92
CA GLU A 385 -4.17 0.37 -20.35
C GLU A 385 -3.48 1.09 -19.17
N ASP A 386 -4.26 1.58 -18.19
CA ASP A 386 -3.75 2.24 -16.98
C ASP A 386 -2.85 1.34 -16.12
N GLY A 387 -3.02 0.02 -16.20
CA GLY A 387 -2.34 -0.98 -15.37
C GLY A 387 -1.06 -1.55 -15.98
N GLU A 388 -1.00 -1.54 -17.30
CA GLU A 388 -0.10 -2.38 -18.07
C GLU A 388 1.37 -2.00 -17.92
N TYR A 389 1.68 -0.70 -17.84
CA TYR A 389 3.08 -0.26 -17.69
C TYR A 389 3.66 -0.63 -16.33
N LEU A 390 2.92 -0.39 -15.24
CA LEU A 390 3.36 -0.81 -13.90
C LEU A 390 3.51 -2.34 -13.83
N ARG A 391 2.62 -3.08 -14.50
CA ARG A 391 2.71 -4.54 -14.62
C ARG A 391 4.04 -4.97 -15.22
N GLN A 392 4.43 -4.35 -16.33
CA GLN A 392 5.68 -4.66 -17.02
C GLN A 392 6.89 -4.41 -16.12
N LEU A 393 6.92 -3.30 -15.37
CA LEU A 393 7.98 -3.01 -14.40
C LEU A 393 8.05 -4.08 -13.29
N LEU A 394 6.91 -4.49 -12.73
CA LEU A 394 6.88 -5.56 -11.74
C LEU A 394 7.29 -6.91 -12.32
N CYS A 395 6.93 -7.20 -13.58
CA CYS A 395 7.40 -8.39 -14.29
C CYS A 395 8.92 -8.36 -14.48
N GLN A 396 9.51 -7.21 -14.82
CA GLN A 396 10.97 -7.06 -14.87
C GLN A 396 11.62 -7.31 -13.51
N ALA A 397 11.02 -6.83 -12.41
CA ALA A 397 11.48 -7.11 -11.06
C ALA A 397 11.49 -8.62 -10.77
N SER A 398 10.40 -9.32 -11.11
CA SER A 398 10.32 -10.77 -10.96
C SER A 398 11.37 -11.50 -11.83
N GLY A 399 11.63 -11.00 -13.04
CA GLY A 399 12.66 -11.53 -13.93
C GLY A 399 14.06 -11.46 -13.32
N ARG A 400 14.39 -10.37 -12.61
CA ARG A 400 15.68 -10.26 -11.89
C ARG A 400 15.81 -11.22 -10.72
N ILE A 401 14.72 -11.49 -10.00
CA ILE A 401 14.73 -12.52 -8.95
C ILE A 401 15.00 -13.89 -9.57
N TRP A 402 14.34 -14.22 -10.69
CA TRP A 402 14.60 -15.47 -11.41
C TRP A 402 16.03 -15.56 -11.95
N ASP A 403 16.60 -14.47 -12.45
CA ASP A 403 17.99 -14.43 -12.88
C ASP A 403 18.95 -14.71 -11.70
N ASN A 404 18.67 -14.17 -10.51
CA ASN A 404 19.39 -14.50 -9.28
C ASN A 404 19.27 -15.99 -8.91
N VAL A 405 18.08 -16.59 -9.07
CA VAL A 405 17.86 -18.03 -8.85
C VAL A 405 18.69 -18.87 -9.82
N LEU A 406 18.66 -18.52 -11.11
CA LEU A 406 19.35 -19.26 -12.18
C LEU A 406 20.87 -19.20 -12.04
N HIS A 407 21.44 -18.08 -11.59
CA HIS A 407 22.88 -17.95 -11.38
C HIS A 407 23.45 -18.75 -10.20
N ARG A 408 22.60 -19.40 -9.39
CA ARG A 408 23.07 -20.18 -8.24
C ARG A 408 23.77 -21.47 -8.70
N PRO A 409 24.84 -21.92 -8.00
CA PRO A 409 25.59 -23.12 -8.39
C PRO A 409 24.73 -24.38 -8.51
N GLU A 410 23.75 -24.57 -7.63
CA GLU A 410 22.82 -25.70 -7.65
C GLU A 410 21.88 -25.67 -8.87
N SER A 411 21.41 -24.47 -9.25
CA SER A 411 20.59 -24.24 -10.45
C SER A 411 21.35 -24.59 -11.73
N GLN A 412 22.63 -24.20 -11.78
CA GLN A 412 23.59 -24.52 -12.85
C GLN A 412 23.84 -26.02 -13.01
N LYS A 413 23.87 -26.76 -11.91
CA LYS A 413 24.08 -28.22 -11.94
C LYS A 413 22.84 -28.97 -12.41
N ASN A 414 21.64 -28.47 -12.12
CA ASN A 414 20.39 -29.15 -12.43
C ASN A 414 19.29 -28.19 -12.92
N PRO A 415 19.31 -27.79 -14.22
CA PRO A 415 18.32 -26.88 -14.78
C PRO A 415 16.87 -27.39 -14.69
N GLN A 416 16.67 -28.72 -14.77
CA GLN A 416 15.34 -29.33 -14.64
C GLN A 416 14.73 -29.09 -13.25
N TYR A 417 15.58 -28.92 -12.23
CA TYR A 417 15.17 -28.58 -10.88
C TYR A 417 14.59 -27.17 -10.78
N VAL A 418 15.23 -26.21 -11.45
CA VAL A 418 14.76 -24.81 -11.51
C VAL A 418 13.39 -24.74 -12.20
N TRP A 419 13.20 -25.51 -13.28
CA TRP A 419 11.90 -25.61 -13.94
C TRP A 419 10.82 -26.23 -13.05
N SER A 420 11.21 -27.17 -12.18
CA SER A 420 10.27 -27.78 -11.24
C SER A 420 9.86 -26.80 -10.13
N ILE A 421 10.80 -26.01 -9.62
CA ILE A 421 10.53 -24.92 -8.67
C ILE A 421 9.67 -23.82 -9.31
N SER A 422 9.99 -23.42 -10.56
CA SER A 422 9.21 -22.39 -11.26
C SER A 422 7.79 -22.84 -11.55
N LEU A 423 7.58 -24.12 -11.89
CA LEU A 423 6.25 -24.71 -11.98
C LEU A 423 5.57 -24.76 -10.62
N ALA A 424 6.28 -25.13 -9.55
CA ALA A 424 5.73 -25.19 -8.20
C ALA A 424 5.21 -23.84 -7.69
N GLN A 425 5.90 -22.76 -8.05
CA GLN A 425 5.50 -21.38 -7.71
C GLN A 425 4.46 -20.78 -8.68
N CYS A 426 4.03 -21.53 -9.70
CA CYS A 426 2.93 -21.13 -10.58
C CYS A 426 1.64 -21.78 -10.07
N ASN A 427 1.03 -21.23 -9.02
CA ASN A 427 -0.25 -21.73 -8.50
C ASN A 427 -1.41 -21.47 -9.49
N ARG A 428 -2.53 -22.19 -9.30
CA ARG A 428 -3.77 -22.30 -10.08
C ARG A 428 -4.38 -20.98 -10.58
N TYR A 429 -4.04 -19.85 -9.97
CA TYR A 429 -4.72 -18.56 -10.17
C TYR A 429 -4.09 -17.64 -11.23
N ARG A 430 -3.11 -18.12 -12.02
CA ARG A 430 -2.48 -17.38 -13.14
C ARG A 430 -1.45 -16.32 -12.70
N THR A 431 -0.70 -16.59 -11.64
CA THR A 431 0.34 -15.70 -11.08
C THR A 431 1.16 -15.00 -12.18
N MET A 432 0.90 -13.71 -12.41
CA MET A 432 1.51 -12.90 -13.48
C MET A 432 3.05 -12.77 -13.41
N PHE A 433 3.67 -13.26 -12.35
CA PHE A 433 5.11 -13.14 -12.04
C PHE A 433 5.86 -14.48 -12.02
N GLY A 434 5.19 -15.59 -12.36
CA GLY A 434 5.88 -16.84 -12.68
C GLY A 434 6.68 -16.71 -13.98
N LEU A 435 7.76 -17.47 -14.14
CA LEU A 435 8.63 -17.41 -15.34
C LEU A 435 7.86 -17.53 -16.67
N PHE A 436 6.73 -18.25 -16.68
CA PHE A 436 5.87 -18.45 -17.85
C PHE A 436 4.97 -17.25 -18.21
N TRP A 437 4.87 -16.24 -17.32
CA TRP A 437 4.08 -15.02 -17.51
C TRP A 437 4.93 -13.75 -17.60
N VAL A 438 6.26 -13.87 -17.40
CA VAL A 438 7.20 -12.81 -17.75
C VAL A 438 7.04 -12.52 -19.26
N PRO A 439 6.73 -11.27 -19.66
CA PRO A 439 6.57 -10.94 -21.07
C PRO A 439 7.77 -11.42 -21.89
N SER A 440 7.54 -11.92 -23.11
CA SER A 440 8.60 -12.47 -23.95
C SER A 440 9.77 -11.50 -24.15
N GLU A 441 9.49 -10.20 -24.16
CA GLU A 441 10.49 -9.12 -24.20
C GLU A 441 11.33 -9.07 -22.91
N SER A 442 10.71 -9.19 -21.73
CA SER A 442 11.43 -9.25 -20.45
C SER A 442 12.23 -10.55 -20.29
N VAL A 443 11.71 -11.69 -20.79
CA VAL A 443 12.49 -12.93 -20.88
C VAL A 443 13.71 -12.72 -21.77
N PHE A 444 13.51 -12.08 -22.92
CA PHE A 444 14.58 -11.78 -23.87
C PHE A 444 15.65 -10.86 -23.27
N ASP A 445 15.23 -9.86 -22.49
CA ASP A 445 16.09 -8.79 -22.00
C ASP A 445 16.83 -9.09 -20.70
N CYS A 446 16.27 -9.96 -19.86
CA CYS A 446 16.68 -10.11 -18.46
C CYS A 446 16.92 -11.56 -18.03
N VAL A 447 16.45 -12.57 -18.77
CA VAL A 447 16.58 -13.98 -18.34
C VAL A 447 17.73 -14.64 -19.09
N SER A 448 18.73 -15.09 -18.33
CA SER A 448 19.82 -15.92 -18.88
C SER A 448 19.32 -17.33 -19.16
N LEU A 449 19.55 -17.84 -20.37
CA LEU A 449 19.24 -19.24 -20.72
C LEU A 449 20.51 -20.09 -20.75
N PRO A 450 20.42 -21.37 -20.34
CA PRO A 450 21.51 -22.32 -20.53
C PRO A 450 21.63 -22.65 -22.01
N LEU A 451 22.77 -22.32 -22.60
CA LEU A 451 23.10 -22.66 -23.98
C LEU A 451 24.25 -23.66 -23.97
N GLU A 452 24.03 -24.80 -24.60
CA GLU A 452 25.07 -25.80 -24.78
C GLU A 452 25.68 -25.65 -26.17
N SER A 453 26.99 -25.41 -26.23
CA SER A 453 27.72 -25.42 -27.49
C SER A 453 28.37 -26.78 -27.69
N GLY A 454 27.88 -27.55 -28.66
CA GLY A 454 28.54 -28.77 -29.13
C GLY A 454 28.70 -29.89 -28.08
N GLY A 455 27.88 -29.90 -27.02
CA GLY A 455 27.87 -30.98 -26.02
C GLY A 455 28.94 -30.89 -24.93
N ILE A 456 29.67 -29.77 -24.81
CA ILE A 456 30.93 -29.74 -24.02
C ILE A 456 30.93 -28.66 -22.93
N GLU A 457 30.23 -27.54 -23.10
CA GLU A 457 30.17 -26.49 -22.06
C GLU A 457 28.84 -25.74 -22.08
N MET A 458 28.18 -25.66 -20.92
CA MET A 458 26.94 -24.89 -20.72
C MET A 458 27.29 -23.44 -20.39
N GLN A 459 26.91 -22.52 -21.26
CA GLN A 459 27.08 -21.08 -21.06
C GLN A 459 25.73 -20.43 -20.78
N TRP A 460 25.67 -19.59 -19.76
CA TRP A 460 24.50 -18.80 -19.43
C TRP A 460 24.60 -17.45 -20.13
N LYS A 461 23.65 -17.15 -21.01
CA LYS A 461 23.60 -15.89 -21.75
C LYS A 461 22.20 -15.34 -21.75
N ILE A 462 22.09 -14.01 -21.58
CA ILE A 462 20.84 -13.29 -21.84
C ILE A 462 20.59 -13.37 -23.34
N LEU A 463 19.34 -13.66 -23.73
CA LEU A 463 18.96 -13.85 -25.12
C LEU A 463 19.28 -12.63 -26.01
N LYS A 464 19.12 -11.40 -25.51
CA LYS A 464 19.45 -10.17 -26.24
C LYS A 464 20.93 -10.04 -26.60
N ASP A 465 21.82 -10.67 -25.83
CA ASP A 465 23.27 -10.58 -26.02
C ASP A 465 23.78 -11.62 -27.02
N LEU A 466 22.88 -12.43 -27.60
CA LEU A 466 23.20 -13.37 -28.66
C LEU A 466 23.24 -12.66 -30.02
N PRO A 467 24.31 -12.84 -30.82
CA PRO A 467 24.47 -12.14 -32.08
C PRO A 467 23.39 -12.51 -33.11
N GLU A 468 22.98 -13.78 -33.18
CA GLU A 468 21.87 -14.29 -34.00
C GLU A 468 21.31 -15.59 -33.39
N PHE A 469 20.01 -15.88 -33.56
CA PHE A 469 19.42 -17.18 -33.25
C PHE A 469 18.35 -17.57 -34.29
N THR A 470 18.15 -18.87 -34.47
CA THR A 470 17.10 -19.44 -35.33
C THR A 470 16.31 -20.45 -34.53
N VAL A 471 14.98 -20.29 -34.48
CA VAL A 471 14.09 -21.24 -33.80
C VAL A 471 13.95 -22.48 -34.67
N ILE A 472 14.56 -23.58 -34.26
CA ILE A 472 14.35 -24.88 -34.90
C ILE A 472 13.08 -25.47 -34.27
N LYS A 473 11.98 -25.50 -35.03
CA LYS A 473 10.83 -26.33 -34.66
C LYS A 473 11.23 -27.78 -34.87
N ASP A 474 11.28 -28.54 -33.78
CA ASP A 474 11.36 -29.99 -33.88
C ASP A 474 10.00 -30.50 -34.36
N ASP A 475 9.94 -31.15 -35.53
CA ASP A 475 8.71 -31.69 -36.13
C ASP A 475 8.17 -32.93 -35.38
N GLY A 476 8.63 -33.16 -34.16
CA GLY A 476 8.18 -34.20 -33.25
C GLY A 476 6.98 -33.76 -32.41
N LYS A 477 5.79 -34.22 -32.80
CA LYS A 477 4.52 -34.24 -32.03
C LYS A 477 4.64 -33.76 -30.57
N PHE A 478 4.09 -32.58 -30.29
CA PHE A 478 3.67 -32.19 -28.94
C PHE A 478 2.65 -33.22 -28.42
N ASN A 479 3.12 -34.26 -27.72
CA ASN A 479 2.27 -35.07 -26.87
C ASN A 479 2.04 -34.28 -25.58
N ASN A 480 0.87 -33.66 -25.48
CA ASN A 480 0.32 -33.17 -24.22
C ASN A 480 0.11 -34.35 -23.24
N LYS A 481 1.18 -34.78 -22.58
CA LYS A 481 1.14 -35.54 -21.34
C LYS A 481 2.21 -34.97 -20.42
N PHE A 482 1.78 -34.03 -19.58
CA PHE A 482 2.49 -33.74 -18.34
C PHE A 482 2.48 -35.02 -17.49
N SER A 483 3.67 -35.55 -17.20
CA SER A 483 3.92 -36.45 -16.07
C SER A 483 4.64 -35.66 -15.00
#